data_AF-B4HJ38-F1
#
_entry.id   AF-B4HJ38-F1
#
_cell.length_a   1.000
_cell.length_b   1.000
_cell.length_c   1.000
_cell.angle_alpha   90.00
_cell.angle_beta   90.00
_cell.angle_gamma   90.00
#
_symmetry.space_group_name_H-M   'P 1'
#
loop_
_entity.id
_entity.type
_entity.pdbx_description
1 polymer ?
#
loop_
_entity_poly.entity_id
_entity_poly.type
_entity_poly.pdbx_seq_one_letter_code
_entity_poly.pdbx_strand_id
1 'polypeptide(L)'
;MKKFSSGLLIFIGAMLAASEAVISSPIIGVLTQEVYVDGLISRHFDNKTSYIAASYVKYLEGAGARVVPIWIGRNRSYYDDLMRKINGVLLPGGATWFNQSNGYADAGEHLIHLAIELNDQGVFMPVWGTCLGMELLEYKLANETEHRINCEATGMAVPMDFKEDYKKSRLFASISDDVVDTMVKENVTYHWHQYCYTEKDFERDLLNETWRVMSLNHDWNGVEFISTVEHIKYPFYGVQFHPEKPLYEFTKTSIPHTAAAVLSGQFFADFFVSEARKSNQSFSNATEQARTLIYNYKPEYTSILGSSYIQQYLFTNVEMEIPEIPEIPDEGGNNDGGSSGGYIPIIIPGGDGSATMPFLSGLLLTLVLLSIN
;
A
#
# COMPACT_ATOMS: atom_id res chain seq x y z
N MET A 1 29.00 74.27 -16.77
CA MET A 1 27.53 74.25 -16.95
C MET A 1 27.14 72.96 -17.69
N LYS A 2 26.10 72.27 -17.19
CA LYS A 2 25.39 71.09 -17.76
C LYS A 2 26.19 69.76 -17.78
N LYS A 3 26.01 68.91 -16.77
CA LYS A 3 25.00 67.82 -16.64
C LYS A 3 25.12 66.77 -17.75
N PHE A 4 25.54 65.55 -17.40
CA PHE A 4 24.78 64.34 -17.71
C PHE A 4 25.02 63.29 -16.62
N SER A 5 23.92 62.90 -15.98
CA SER A 5 23.78 61.80 -15.05
C SER A 5 23.63 60.52 -15.87
N SER A 6 24.48 59.53 -15.65
CA SER A 6 24.29 58.17 -16.15
C SER A 6 23.76 57.35 -15.00
N GLY A 7 22.43 57.24 -14.93
CA GLY A 7 21.74 56.38 -13.99
C GLY A 7 22.04 54.91 -14.27
N LEU A 8 22.51 54.21 -13.24
CA LEU A 8 22.62 52.76 -13.21
C LEU A 8 21.20 52.18 -13.05
N LEU A 9 20.62 51.67 -14.14
CA LEU A 9 19.40 50.87 -14.10
C LEU A 9 19.74 49.49 -13.52
N ILE A 10 19.41 49.29 -12.25
CA ILE A 10 19.40 47.98 -11.63
C ILE A 10 18.09 47.30 -12.05
N PHE A 11 18.17 46.36 -13.00
CA PHE A 11 17.09 45.42 -13.28
C PHE A 11 17.07 44.39 -12.14
N ILE A 12 16.25 44.64 -11.11
CA ILE A 12 15.83 43.60 -10.17
C ILE A 12 14.71 42.83 -10.86
N GLY A 13 15.09 41.83 -11.65
CA GLY A 13 14.16 40.79 -12.11
C GLY A 13 13.86 39.86 -10.94
N ALA A 14 12.97 40.27 -10.05
CA ALA A 14 12.37 39.35 -9.10
C ALA A 14 11.42 38.44 -9.88
N MET A 15 11.91 37.26 -10.30
CA MET A 15 11.02 36.14 -10.61
C MET A 15 10.36 35.71 -9.29
N LEU A 16 9.26 36.37 -8.96
CA LEU A 16 8.22 35.76 -8.16
C LEU A 16 7.61 34.66 -9.02
N ALA A 17 8.22 33.48 -9.01
CA ALA A 17 7.45 32.27 -9.15
C ALA A 17 6.58 32.19 -7.90
N ALA A 18 5.45 32.91 -7.93
CA ALA A 18 4.33 32.50 -7.12
C ALA A 18 4.10 31.05 -7.54
N SER A 19 4.42 30.08 -6.69
CA SER A 19 3.81 28.77 -6.86
C SER A 19 2.33 29.10 -6.79
N GLU A 20 1.63 28.99 -7.93
CA GLU A 20 0.20 28.79 -7.86
C GLU A 20 0.05 27.66 -6.84
N ALA A 21 -0.56 27.94 -5.70
CA ALA A 21 -1.04 26.90 -4.83
C ALA A 21 -2.06 26.17 -5.71
N VAL A 22 -1.58 25.20 -6.48
CA VAL A 22 -2.40 24.31 -7.30
C VAL A 22 -3.42 23.82 -6.31
N ILE A 23 -4.69 24.18 -6.52
CA ILE A 23 -5.81 23.72 -5.73
C ILE A 23 -5.90 22.23 -6.02
N SER A 24 -5.04 21.45 -5.37
CA SER A 24 -4.78 20.05 -5.65
C SER A 24 -5.64 19.24 -4.71
N SER A 25 -6.62 18.56 -5.28
CA SER A 25 -7.41 17.52 -4.62
C SER A 25 -6.93 16.17 -5.14
N PRO A 26 -5.86 15.59 -4.56
CA PRO A 26 -5.29 14.34 -5.05
C PRO A 26 -6.32 13.21 -4.95
N ILE A 27 -6.27 12.29 -5.91
CA ILE A 27 -7.06 11.07 -5.92
C ILE A 27 -6.14 9.93 -5.52
N ILE A 28 -6.44 9.24 -4.43
CA ILE A 28 -5.64 8.12 -3.95
C ILE A 28 -6.45 6.84 -4.13
N GLY A 29 -5.82 5.83 -4.72
CA GLY A 29 -6.41 4.51 -4.86
C GLY A 29 -6.30 3.71 -3.56
N VAL A 30 -7.35 3.01 -3.14
CA VAL A 30 -7.33 2.07 -2.01
C VAL A 30 -7.60 0.67 -2.54
N LEU A 31 -6.65 -0.25 -2.34
CA LEU A 31 -6.78 -1.62 -2.81
C LEU A 31 -7.90 -2.37 -2.09
N THR A 32 -8.83 -2.98 -2.84
CA THR A 32 -9.81 -3.91 -2.27
C THR A 32 -9.12 -5.19 -1.82
N GLN A 33 -9.76 -5.95 -0.94
CA GLN A 33 -9.27 -7.27 -0.55
C GLN A 33 -10.42 -8.28 -0.59
N GLU A 34 -10.10 -9.53 -0.85
CA GLU A 34 -11.08 -10.60 -0.98
C GLU A 34 -11.93 -10.78 0.29
N VAL A 35 -13.21 -11.10 0.06
CA VAL A 35 -14.09 -11.62 1.11
C VAL A 35 -13.85 -13.11 1.26
N TYR A 36 -13.60 -13.55 2.49
CA TYR A 36 -13.44 -14.97 2.79
C TYR A 36 -14.69 -15.79 2.46
N VAL A 37 -14.48 -16.89 1.74
CA VAL A 37 -15.48 -17.95 1.55
C VAL A 37 -15.91 -18.47 2.92
N ASP A 38 -17.22 -18.59 3.12
CA ASP A 38 -17.84 -18.94 4.41
C ASP A 38 -17.48 -18.02 5.58
N GLY A 39 -16.90 -16.85 5.33
CA GLY A 39 -16.64 -15.82 6.33
C GLY A 39 -17.88 -15.02 6.75
N LEU A 40 -17.70 -14.07 7.66
CA LEU A 40 -18.80 -13.26 8.19
C LEU A 40 -19.58 -12.53 7.09
N ILE A 41 -18.86 -11.92 6.14
CA ILE A 41 -19.48 -11.13 5.08
C ILE A 41 -20.24 -12.02 4.09
N SER A 42 -19.65 -13.10 3.60
CA SER A 42 -20.29 -14.00 2.62
C SER A 42 -21.53 -14.72 3.17
N ARG A 43 -21.63 -14.91 4.50
CA ARG A 43 -22.84 -15.45 5.15
C ARG A 43 -24.01 -14.47 5.24
N HIS A 44 -23.77 -13.18 5.10
CA HIS A 44 -24.79 -12.13 5.31
C HIS A 44 -25.04 -11.26 4.08
N PHE A 45 -24.12 -11.26 3.11
CA PHE A 45 -24.22 -10.46 1.89
C PHE A 45 -23.93 -11.32 0.67
N ASP A 46 -24.97 -11.55 -0.13
CA ASP A 46 -24.88 -12.38 -1.33
C ASP A 46 -23.96 -11.75 -2.38
N ASN A 47 -23.17 -12.58 -3.05
CA ASN A 47 -22.33 -12.23 -4.21
C ASN A 47 -21.26 -11.15 -3.94
N LYS A 48 -20.97 -10.83 -2.68
CA LYS A 48 -19.88 -9.91 -2.31
C LYS A 48 -18.55 -10.66 -2.25
N THR A 49 -17.61 -10.27 -3.11
CA THR A 49 -16.34 -10.97 -3.32
C THR A 49 -15.13 -10.17 -2.89
N SER A 50 -15.24 -8.85 -2.74
CA SER A 50 -14.18 -8.02 -2.17
C SER A 50 -14.74 -6.87 -1.31
N TYR A 51 -13.86 -6.24 -0.53
CA TYR A 51 -14.24 -5.12 0.32
C TYR A 51 -13.12 -4.09 0.54
N ILE A 52 -13.52 -2.92 1.04
CA ILE A 52 -12.65 -1.92 1.67
C ILE A 52 -13.28 -1.54 3.02
N ALA A 53 -12.50 -1.54 4.10
CA ALA A 53 -12.97 -0.97 5.36
C ALA A 53 -13.11 0.55 5.23
N ALA A 54 -14.27 1.09 5.61
CA ALA A 54 -14.59 2.51 5.37
C ALA A 54 -13.68 3.47 6.14
N SER A 55 -13.00 3.01 7.18
CA SER A 55 -11.99 3.79 7.91
C SER A 55 -10.83 4.24 7.03
N TYR A 56 -10.34 3.43 6.09
CA TYR A 56 -9.29 3.87 5.14
C TYR A 56 -9.77 4.97 4.19
N VAL A 57 -11.03 4.92 3.77
CA VAL A 57 -11.63 5.97 2.94
C VAL A 57 -11.72 7.28 3.72
N LYS A 58 -12.31 7.23 4.92
CA LYS A 58 -12.45 8.38 5.83
C LYS A 58 -11.10 8.98 6.21
N TYR A 59 -10.09 8.14 6.39
CA TYR A 59 -8.71 8.53 6.71
C TYR A 59 -8.08 9.41 5.64
N LEU A 60 -8.20 9.02 4.37
CA LEU A 60 -7.67 9.81 3.26
C LEU A 60 -8.50 11.07 3.00
N GLU A 61 -9.83 10.97 3.07
CA GLU A 61 -10.72 12.13 2.90
C GLU A 61 -10.55 13.15 4.03
N GLY A 62 -10.32 12.70 5.26
CA GLY A 62 -10.02 13.54 6.42
C GLY A 62 -8.77 14.40 6.26
N ALA A 63 -7.82 13.99 5.41
CA ALA A 63 -6.61 14.75 5.05
C ALA A 63 -6.74 15.53 3.71
N GLY A 64 -7.93 15.53 3.10
CA GLY A 64 -8.24 16.31 1.90
C GLY A 64 -7.94 15.62 0.57
N ALA A 65 -7.90 14.29 0.53
CA ALA A 65 -7.88 13.51 -0.70
C ALA A 65 -9.28 13.06 -1.12
N ARG A 66 -9.41 12.59 -2.36
CA ARG A 66 -10.55 11.79 -2.85
C ARG A 66 -10.10 10.36 -3.04
N VAL A 67 -11.02 9.40 -2.96
CA VAL A 67 -10.67 7.97 -3.03
C VAL A 67 -11.27 7.29 -4.26
N VAL A 68 -10.46 6.42 -4.88
CA VAL A 68 -10.89 5.42 -5.85
C VAL A 68 -10.64 4.04 -5.27
N PRO A 69 -11.62 3.12 -5.28
CA PRO A 69 -11.34 1.72 -5.00
C PRO A 69 -10.55 1.08 -6.15
N ILE A 70 -9.43 0.40 -5.83
CA ILE A 70 -8.65 -0.38 -6.81
C ILE A 70 -9.08 -1.84 -6.71
N TRP A 71 -9.54 -2.42 -7.81
CA TRP A 71 -10.06 -3.79 -7.84
C TRP A 71 -8.95 -4.84 -7.82
N ILE A 72 -9.11 -5.88 -7.01
CA ILE A 72 -8.39 -7.15 -7.17
C ILE A 72 -8.85 -7.91 -8.43
N GLY A 73 -8.09 -8.91 -8.85
CA GLY A 73 -8.46 -9.83 -9.93
C GLY A 73 -8.56 -9.22 -11.33
N ARG A 74 -8.00 -8.02 -11.52
CA ARG A 74 -7.87 -7.39 -12.84
C ARG A 74 -6.53 -7.72 -13.46
N ASN A 75 -6.40 -7.47 -14.76
CA ASN A 75 -5.14 -7.66 -15.47
C ASN A 75 -4.21 -6.44 -15.32
N ARG A 76 -2.93 -6.60 -15.68
CA ARG A 76 -1.92 -5.54 -15.62
C ARG A 76 -2.34 -4.24 -16.33
N SER A 77 -3.05 -4.32 -17.46
CA SER A 77 -3.49 -3.13 -18.20
C SER A 77 -4.48 -2.26 -17.43
N TYR A 78 -5.37 -2.86 -16.62
CA TYR A 78 -6.25 -2.09 -15.75
C TYR A 78 -5.44 -1.29 -14.71
N TYR A 79 -4.45 -1.93 -14.08
CA TYR A 79 -3.61 -1.27 -13.09
C TYR A 79 -2.75 -0.17 -13.72
N ASP A 80 -2.14 -0.40 -14.89
CA ASP A 80 -1.36 0.63 -15.59
C ASP A 80 -2.20 1.86 -15.95
N ASP A 81 -3.40 1.63 -16.51
CA ASP A 81 -4.33 2.70 -16.87
C ASP A 81 -4.78 3.52 -15.66
N LEU A 82 -5.13 2.86 -14.55
CA LEU A 82 -5.56 3.53 -13.32
C LEU A 82 -4.41 4.31 -12.66
N MET A 83 -3.21 3.70 -12.57
CA MET A 83 -2.02 4.29 -11.96
C MET A 83 -1.57 5.59 -12.67
N ARG A 84 -1.88 5.74 -13.97
CA ARG A 84 -1.63 6.98 -14.72
C ARG A 84 -2.65 8.09 -14.45
N LYS A 85 -3.71 7.83 -13.69
CA LYS A 85 -4.82 8.76 -13.42
C LYS A 85 -4.93 9.18 -11.96
N ILE A 86 -4.39 8.38 -11.04
CA ILE A 86 -4.38 8.62 -9.59
C ILE A 86 -3.02 9.17 -9.11
N ASN A 87 -2.99 9.73 -7.91
CA ASN A 87 -1.86 10.46 -7.34
C ASN A 87 -1.10 9.67 -6.25
N GLY A 88 -1.57 8.48 -5.90
CA GLY A 88 -0.95 7.60 -4.90
C GLY A 88 -1.80 6.35 -4.64
N VAL A 89 -1.22 5.37 -3.95
CA VAL A 89 -1.85 4.09 -3.63
C VAL A 89 -1.75 3.77 -2.14
N LEU A 90 -2.87 3.37 -1.53
CA LEU A 90 -2.90 2.80 -0.19
C LEU A 90 -3.22 1.30 -0.26
N LEU A 91 -2.33 0.51 0.31
CA LEU A 91 -2.45 -0.92 0.57
C LEU A 91 -2.97 -1.08 2.02
N PRO A 92 -4.28 -1.33 2.22
CA PRO A 92 -4.86 -1.39 3.56
C PRO A 92 -4.42 -2.64 4.31
N GLY A 93 -4.58 -2.61 5.63
CA GLY A 93 -4.50 -3.79 6.47
C GLY A 93 -5.62 -4.78 6.15
N GLY A 94 -5.45 -6.01 6.63
CA GLY A 94 -6.36 -7.11 6.32
C GLY A 94 -5.89 -8.38 7.02
N ALA A 95 -6.44 -9.51 6.60
CA ALA A 95 -6.05 -10.81 7.13
C ALA A 95 -5.83 -11.84 6.04
N THR A 96 -5.59 -11.43 4.79
CA THR A 96 -5.52 -12.32 3.63
C THR A 96 -4.14 -12.95 3.45
N TRP A 97 -4.09 -14.03 2.68
CA TRP A 97 -2.85 -14.75 2.39
C TRP A 97 -2.20 -14.23 1.11
N PHE A 98 -0.87 -14.21 1.06
CA PHE A 98 -0.13 -13.74 -0.11
C PHE A 98 -0.06 -14.73 -1.29
N ASN A 99 -0.63 -15.93 -1.13
CA ASN A 99 -0.65 -16.98 -2.16
C ASN A 99 -1.99 -17.12 -2.89
N GLN A 100 -2.93 -16.19 -2.68
CA GLN A 100 -4.23 -16.22 -3.33
C GLN A 100 -4.15 -15.63 -4.73
N SER A 101 -4.34 -16.48 -5.74
CA SER A 101 -4.37 -16.04 -7.13
C SER A 101 -5.48 -15.04 -7.38
N ASN A 102 -5.18 -13.98 -8.13
CA ASN A 102 -6.10 -12.88 -8.44
C ASN A 102 -6.60 -12.12 -7.19
N GLY A 103 -5.97 -12.31 -6.03
CA GLY A 103 -6.32 -11.66 -4.77
C GLY A 103 -5.56 -10.36 -4.51
N TYR A 104 -5.60 -9.94 -3.25
CA TYR A 104 -4.93 -8.75 -2.73
C TYR A 104 -3.43 -8.70 -3.08
N ALA A 105 -2.70 -9.80 -2.89
CA ALA A 105 -1.24 -9.81 -3.07
C ALA A 105 -0.82 -9.69 -4.54
N ASP A 106 -1.52 -10.34 -5.46
CA ASP A 106 -1.26 -10.25 -6.91
C ASP A 106 -1.54 -8.84 -7.43
N ALA A 107 -2.67 -8.26 -7.04
CA ALA A 107 -3.02 -6.88 -7.37
C ALA A 107 -1.99 -5.89 -6.78
N GLY A 108 -1.60 -6.13 -5.53
CA GLY A 108 -0.57 -5.38 -4.83
C GLY A 108 0.78 -5.43 -5.53
N GLU A 109 1.22 -6.59 -6.02
CA GLU A 109 2.44 -6.74 -6.81
C GLU A 109 2.41 -5.90 -8.08
N HIS A 110 1.30 -5.95 -8.83
CA HIS A 110 1.14 -5.10 -10.01
C HIS A 110 1.27 -3.61 -9.68
N LEU A 111 0.65 -3.16 -8.58
CA LEU A 111 0.72 -1.76 -8.14
C LEU A 111 2.13 -1.37 -7.70
N ILE A 112 2.83 -2.22 -6.94
CA ILE A 112 4.20 -1.97 -6.48
C ILE A 112 5.15 -1.87 -7.67
N HIS A 113 5.10 -2.82 -8.60
CA HIS A 113 5.95 -2.79 -9.81
C HIS A 113 5.65 -1.58 -10.70
N LEU A 114 4.38 -1.23 -10.91
CA LEU A 114 4.01 -0.02 -11.67
C LEU A 114 4.48 1.25 -10.96
N ALA A 115 4.37 1.33 -9.63
CA ALA A 115 4.85 2.48 -8.89
C ALA A 115 6.38 2.63 -9.02
N ILE A 116 7.14 1.53 -8.99
CA ILE A 116 8.58 1.53 -9.27
C ILE A 116 8.86 2.06 -10.68
N GLU A 117 8.21 1.50 -11.70
CA GLU A 117 8.38 1.89 -13.10
C GLU A 117 8.09 3.38 -13.32
N LEU A 118 7.01 3.90 -12.72
CA LEU A 118 6.64 5.31 -12.81
C LEU A 118 7.69 6.21 -12.14
N ASN A 119 8.14 5.86 -10.93
CA ASN A 119 9.15 6.64 -10.23
C ASN A 119 10.50 6.62 -10.97
N ASP A 120 10.90 5.49 -11.56
CA ASP A 120 12.10 5.40 -12.40
C ASP A 120 12.01 6.25 -13.68
N GLN A 121 10.79 6.47 -14.18
CA GLN A 121 10.50 7.38 -15.29
C GLN A 121 10.34 8.86 -14.86
N GLY A 122 10.55 9.16 -13.58
CA GLY A 122 10.40 10.52 -13.03
C GLY A 122 8.97 10.94 -12.72
N VAL A 123 8.01 10.02 -12.75
CA VAL A 123 6.63 10.25 -12.30
C VAL A 123 6.54 9.91 -10.82
N PHE A 124 6.34 10.93 -9.98
CA PHE A 124 6.19 10.74 -8.55
C PHE A 124 4.91 9.96 -8.22
N MET A 125 5.08 8.76 -7.65
CA MET A 125 3.98 7.85 -7.31
C MET A 125 4.18 7.24 -5.93
N PRO A 126 3.58 7.82 -4.87
CA PRO A 126 3.74 7.34 -3.51
C PRO A 126 2.84 6.13 -3.21
N VAL A 127 3.36 5.20 -2.40
CA VAL A 127 2.64 4.00 -1.94
C VAL A 127 2.67 3.95 -0.41
N TRP A 128 1.52 3.68 0.19
CA TRP A 128 1.36 3.54 1.63
C TRP A 128 0.88 2.15 2.00
N GLY A 129 1.57 1.45 2.89
CA GLY A 129 1.17 0.18 3.46
C GLY A 129 0.78 0.31 4.92
N THR A 130 -0.39 -0.19 5.29
CA THR A 130 -0.82 -0.32 6.71
C THR A 130 -0.95 -1.79 7.07
N CYS A 131 -0.32 -2.23 8.16
CA CYS A 131 -0.40 -3.60 8.67
C CYS A 131 -0.09 -4.62 7.55
N LEU A 132 -1.07 -5.41 7.08
CA LEU A 132 -0.93 -6.31 5.93
C LEU A 132 -0.31 -5.63 4.68
N GLY A 133 -0.61 -4.35 4.45
CA GLY A 133 -0.04 -3.60 3.32
C GLY A 133 1.45 -3.28 3.48
N MET A 134 1.92 -3.04 4.71
CA MET A 134 3.36 -2.95 5.00
C MET A 134 4.02 -4.32 4.80
N GLU A 135 3.39 -5.37 5.32
CA GLU A 135 3.88 -6.74 5.18
C GLU A 135 4.02 -7.16 3.71
N LEU A 136 3.07 -6.76 2.87
CA LEU A 136 3.08 -7.03 1.43
C LEU A 136 4.20 -6.27 0.71
N LEU A 137 4.43 -5.00 1.05
CA LEU A 137 5.52 -4.21 0.47
C LEU A 137 6.87 -4.87 0.73
N GLU A 138 7.12 -5.23 1.98
CA GLU A 138 8.39 -5.84 2.39
C GLU A 138 8.54 -7.23 1.79
N TYR A 139 7.48 -8.05 1.81
CA TYR A 139 7.48 -9.38 1.20
C TYR A 139 7.82 -9.34 -0.29
N LYS A 140 7.16 -8.46 -1.08
CA LYS A 140 7.39 -8.35 -2.52
C LYS A 140 8.77 -7.76 -2.85
N LEU A 141 9.25 -6.79 -2.06
CA LEU A 141 10.59 -6.21 -2.26
C LEU A 141 11.73 -7.09 -1.72
N ALA A 142 11.42 -8.11 -0.92
CA ALA A 142 12.33 -9.18 -0.51
C ALA A 142 12.30 -10.40 -1.45
N ASN A 143 11.88 -10.22 -2.70
CA ASN A 143 11.71 -11.30 -3.68
C ASN A 143 10.81 -12.45 -3.17
N GLU A 144 9.72 -12.11 -2.48
CA GLU A 144 8.70 -13.07 -2.01
C GLU A 144 9.21 -14.08 -0.98
N THR A 145 10.24 -13.70 -0.23
CA THR A 145 10.79 -14.55 0.82
C THR A 145 9.97 -14.40 2.11
N GLU A 146 9.32 -15.47 2.57
CA GLU A 146 8.50 -15.44 3.79
C GLU A 146 9.37 -15.44 5.04
N HIS A 147 9.37 -14.31 5.72
CA HIS A 147 10.34 -13.99 6.75
C HIS A 147 9.77 -13.18 7.90
N ARG A 148 8.44 -13.05 7.91
CA ARG A 148 7.71 -12.56 9.07
C ARG A 148 7.87 -13.54 10.22
N ILE A 149 8.04 -13.00 11.41
CA ILE A 149 7.97 -13.76 12.65
C ILE A 149 6.57 -13.66 13.25
N ASN A 150 6.20 -14.65 14.07
CA ASN A 150 4.99 -14.54 14.88
C ASN A 150 5.17 -13.45 15.96
N CYS A 151 4.11 -12.68 16.19
CA CYS A 151 4.04 -11.63 17.20
C CYS A 151 2.71 -11.64 17.93
N GLU A 152 2.74 -11.41 19.24
CA GLU A 152 1.56 -11.20 20.07
C GLU A 152 1.24 -9.71 20.21
N ALA A 153 0.76 -9.10 19.12
CA ALA A 153 0.50 -7.65 19.05
C ALA A 153 -0.98 -7.33 18.74
N THR A 154 -1.87 -8.29 18.96
CA THR A 154 -3.31 -8.09 18.75
C THR A 154 -3.92 -7.26 19.89
N GLY A 155 -4.60 -6.17 19.54
CA GLY A 155 -5.33 -5.34 20.49
C GLY A 155 -4.43 -4.50 21.40
N MET A 156 -3.23 -4.17 20.92
CA MET A 156 -2.24 -3.41 21.67
C MET A 156 -2.30 -1.94 21.26
N ALA A 157 -2.43 -1.04 22.23
CA ALA A 157 -2.29 0.40 22.04
C ALA A 157 -1.08 0.86 22.84
N VAL A 158 -0.04 1.34 22.18
CA VAL A 158 1.25 1.68 22.82
C VAL A 158 1.79 3.02 22.30
N PRO A 159 2.75 3.64 23.00
CA PRO A 159 3.53 4.74 22.47
C PRO A 159 4.45 4.25 21.34
N MET A 160 5.06 5.18 20.61
CA MET A 160 5.98 4.86 19.53
C MET A 160 7.43 5.00 19.98
N ASP A 161 8.25 3.95 19.75
CA ASP A 161 9.68 3.98 20.09
C ASP A 161 10.47 4.46 18.88
N PHE A 162 10.67 5.77 18.73
CA PHE A 162 11.44 6.35 17.62
C PHE A 162 12.93 5.96 17.68
N LYS A 163 13.52 5.65 16.53
CA LYS A 163 14.99 5.60 16.38
C LYS A 163 15.58 6.99 16.48
N GLU A 164 16.82 7.13 16.94
CA GLU A 164 17.47 8.44 17.14
C GLU A 164 17.47 9.36 15.91
N ASP A 165 17.57 8.79 14.70
CA ASP A 165 17.68 9.53 13.45
C ASP A 165 16.38 9.59 12.64
N TYR A 166 15.22 9.31 13.25
CA TYR A 166 13.91 9.32 12.60
C TYR A 166 13.61 10.62 11.85
N LYS A 167 14.05 11.80 12.34
CA LYS A 167 13.87 13.10 11.67
C LYS A 167 14.64 13.24 10.35
N LYS A 168 15.56 12.32 10.03
CA LYS A 168 16.21 12.27 8.70
C LYS A 168 15.34 11.59 7.65
N SER A 169 14.25 10.92 8.06
CA SER A 169 13.26 10.35 7.15
C SER A 169 12.44 11.42 6.46
N ARG A 170 11.80 11.10 5.34
CA ARG A 170 10.80 11.99 4.71
C ARG A 170 9.55 12.07 5.57
N LEU A 171 9.10 10.92 6.09
CA LEU A 171 7.86 10.81 6.87
C LEU A 171 7.87 11.72 8.10
N PHE A 172 8.98 11.78 8.83
CA PHE A 172 9.10 12.56 10.05
C PHE A 172 9.96 13.82 9.91
N ALA A 173 10.36 14.23 8.70
CA ALA A 173 11.20 15.43 8.49
C ALA A 173 10.57 16.71 9.07
N SER A 174 9.24 16.84 8.95
CA SER A 174 8.49 18.03 9.34
C SER A 174 7.56 17.80 10.54
N ILE A 175 7.72 16.68 11.26
CA ILE A 175 6.93 16.43 12.48
C ILE A 175 7.27 17.48 13.55
N SER A 176 6.25 18.04 14.21
CA SER A 176 6.47 18.99 15.30
C SER A 176 6.87 18.25 16.58
N ASP A 177 7.64 18.94 17.43
CA ASP A 177 8.05 18.37 18.72
C ASP A 177 6.85 18.03 19.60
N ASP A 178 5.75 18.79 19.52
CA ASP A 178 4.51 18.48 20.24
C ASP A 178 3.89 17.14 19.82
N VAL A 179 3.86 16.85 18.50
CA VAL A 179 3.32 15.57 17.99
C VAL A 179 4.24 14.40 18.39
N VAL A 180 5.56 14.60 18.32
CA VAL A 180 6.54 13.61 18.82
C VAL A 180 6.32 13.34 20.31
N ASP A 181 6.23 14.38 21.12
CA ASP A 181 6.04 14.30 22.56
C ASP A 181 4.76 13.53 22.91
N THR A 182 3.69 13.75 22.15
CA THR A 182 2.45 12.98 22.27
C THR A 182 2.68 11.51 21.90
N MET A 183 3.32 11.22 20.78
CA MET A 183 3.52 9.85 20.29
C MET A 183 4.40 8.99 21.21
N VAL A 184 5.38 9.59 21.91
CA VAL A 184 6.27 8.86 22.83
C VAL A 184 5.72 8.71 24.25
N LYS A 185 4.73 9.53 24.65
CA LYS A 185 4.18 9.53 26.02
C LYS A 185 2.82 8.83 26.13
N GLU A 186 2.05 8.78 25.05
CA GLU A 186 0.68 8.28 25.06
C GLU A 186 0.49 7.05 24.18
N ASN A 187 -0.46 6.20 24.56
CA ASN A 187 -0.80 4.99 23.81
C ASN A 187 -1.58 5.34 22.53
N VAL A 188 -0.88 5.69 21.46
CA VAL A 188 -1.46 6.24 20.23
C VAL A 188 -1.36 5.32 19.02
N THR A 189 -0.48 4.32 19.02
CA THR A 189 -0.36 3.36 17.91
C THR A 189 -1.15 2.10 18.23
N TYR A 190 -2.21 1.82 17.46
CA TYR A 190 -3.04 0.64 17.64
C TYR A 190 -2.62 -0.52 16.74
N HIS A 191 -2.13 -1.59 17.33
CA HIS A 191 -1.68 -2.80 16.66
C HIS A 191 -2.77 -3.89 16.68
N TRP A 192 -2.96 -4.53 15.53
CA TRP A 192 -3.88 -5.65 15.33
C TRP A 192 -3.29 -6.62 14.30
N HIS A 193 -2.17 -7.24 14.65
CA HIS A 193 -1.43 -8.15 13.78
C HIS A 193 -0.88 -9.34 14.58
N GLN A 194 -0.57 -10.43 13.86
CA GLN A 194 0.02 -11.66 14.40
C GLN A 194 1.43 -11.93 13.83
N TYR A 195 1.87 -11.08 12.90
CA TYR A 195 3.12 -11.19 12.20
C TYR A 195 3.85 -9.85 12.25
N CYS A 196 5.17 -9.88 12.41
CA CYS A 196 6.00 -8.69 12.27
C CYS A 196 7.31 -8.98 11.56
N TYR A 197 8.05 -7.91 11.29
CA TYR A 197 9.46 -7.96 10.93
C TYR A 197 10.32 -7.36 12.04
N THR A 198 11.50 -7.95 12.25
CA THR A 198 12.55 -7.40 13.11
C THR A 198 13.68 -6.79 12.27
N GLU A 199 14.54 -5.96 12.87
CA GLU A 199 15.72 -5.46 12.14
C GLU A 199 16.65 -6.61 11.70
N LYS A 200 16.68 -7.72 12.45
CA LYS A 200 17.42 -8.92 12.08
C LYS A 200 16.86 -9.61 10.84
N ASP A 201 15.54 -9.59 10.66
CA ASP A 201 14.91 -10.10 9.43
C ASP A 201 15.25 -9.19 8.26
N PHE A 202 15.22 -7.86 8.45
CA PHE A 202 15.65 -6.90 7.42
C PHE A 202 17.12 -7.08 7.01
N GLU A 203 18.02 -7.33 7.96
CA GLU A 203 19.44 -7.59 7.68
C GLU A 203 19.64 -8.88 6.87
N ARG A 204 18.85 -9.93 7.15
CA ARG A 204 18.95 -11.22 6.45
C ARG A 204 18.65 -11.08 4.95
N ASP A 205 17.68 -10.22 4.62
CA ASP A 205 17.15 -10.07 3.27
C ASP A 205 17.65 -8.82 2.55
N LEU A 206 18.66 -8.15 3.13
CA LEU A 206 19.23 -6.87 2.64
C LEU A 206 18.19 -5.74 2.52
N LEU A 207 17.05 -5.86 3.20
CA LEU A 207 16.03 -4.82 3.26
C LEU A 207 16.54 -3.60 4.03
N ASN A 208 17.47 -3.77 4.96
CA ASN A 208 18.15 -2.67 5.64
C ASN A 208 18.97 -1.76 4.69
N GLU A 209 19.29 -2.22 3.48
CA GLU A 209 19.96 -1.41 2.45
C GLU A 209 18.99 -0.59 1.60
N THR A 210 17.71 -0.97 1.57
CA THR A 210 16.67 -0.34 0.72
C THR A 210 15.59 0.36 1.52
N TRP A 211 15.44 0.03 2.79
CA TRP A 211 14.46 0.59 3.73
C TRP A 211 15.15 1.26 4.90
N ARG A 212 14.60 2.40 5.31
CA ARG A 212 14.90 3.06 6.58
C ARG A 212 13.83 2.63 7.58
N VAL A 213 14.26 2.11 8.72
CA VAL A 213 13.40 1.92 9.90
C VAL A 213 13.36 3.25 10.68
N MET A 214 12.19 3.70 11.12
CA MET A 214 12.06 4.94 11.91
C MET A 214 11.53 4.72 13.32
N SER A 215 10.81 3.62 13.57
CA SER A 215 10.38 3.27 14.91
C SER A 215 10.25 1.77 15.09
N LEU A 216 10.33 1.38 16.36
CA LEU A 216 10.16 0.02 16.84
C LEU A 216 9.01 -0.01 17.84
N ASN A 217 8.58 -1.21 18.22
CA ASN A 217 7.71 -1.47 19.36
C ASN A 217 7.99 -2.88 19.90
N HIS A 218 7.40 -3.21 21.05
CA HIS A 218 7.50 -4.54 21.65
C HIS A 218 6.11 -5.16 21.75
N ASP A 219 5.98 -6.45 21.38
CA ASP A 219 4.73 -7.20 21.51
C ASP A 219 4.46 -7.59 22.98
N TRP A 220 3.34 -8.28 23.27
CA TRP A 220 2.99 -8.69 24.63
C TRP A 220 3.99 -9.66 25.28
N ASN A 221 4.83 -10.33 24.49
CA ASN A 221 5.89 -11.21 24.96
C ASN A 221 7.26 -10.52 25.04
N GLY A 222 7.34 -9.23 24.70
CA GLY A 222 8.58 -8.46 24.67
C GLY A 222 9.44 -8.68 23.42
N VAL A 223 8.87 -9.21 22.33
CA VAL A 223 9.55 -9.29 21.04
C VAL A 223 9.57 -7.89 20.42
N GLU A 224 10.76 -7.35 20.18
CA GLU A 224 10.95 -6.10 19.46
C GLU A 224 10.65 -6.28 17.96
N PHE A 225 9.88 -5.37 17.38
CA PHE A 225 9.52 -5.38 15.97
C PHE A 225 9.48 -3.98 15.37
N ILE A 226 9.60 -3.92 14.05
CA ILE A 226 9.55 -2.71 13.25
C ILE A 226 8.11 -2.19 13.17
N SER A 227 7.89 -0.93 13.57
CA SER A 227 6.55 -0.32 13.55
C SER A 227 6.36 0.74 12.46
N THR A 228 7.45 1.36 11.97
CA THR A 228 7.41 2.25 10.80
C THR A 228 8.66 2.14 9.91
N VAL A 229 8.44 2.18 8.59
CA VAL A 229 9.49 2.15 7.56
C VAL A 229 9.22 3.11 6.41
N GLU A 230 10.27 3.54 5.72
CA GLU A 230 10.18 4.17 4.40
C GLU A 230 11.26 3.64 3.47
N HIS A 231 10.95 3.52 2.18
CA HIS A 231 11.93 3.08 1.21
C HIS A 231 12.92 4.22 0.92
N ILE A 232 14.21 3.93 0.78
CA ILE A 232 15.26 4.94 0.63
C ILE A 232 15.14 5.65 -0.72
N LYS A 233 14.93 4.89 -1.81
CA LYS A 233 14.76 5.41 -3.19
C LYS A 233 13.34 5.86 -3.53
N TYR A 234 12.35 4.98 -3.41
CA TYR A 234 10.96 5.25 -3.81
C TYR A 234 10.16 5.90 -2.68
N PRO A 235 9.11 6.70 -2.98
CA PRO A 235 8.21 7.28 -1.97
C PRO A 235 7.23 6.23 -1.42
N PHE A 236 7.76 5.12 -0.91
CA PHE A 236 6.99 4.05 -0.29
C PHE A 236 7.13 4.11 1.23
N TYR A 237 6.02 3.91 1.92
CA TYR A 237 5.88 4.07 3.36
C TYR A 237 5.12 2.89 3.95
N GLY A 238 5.52 2.44 5.14
CA GLY A 238 4.89 1.33 5.84
C GLY A 238 4.69 1.65 7.32
N VAL A 239 3.51 1.32 7.84
CA VAL A 239 3.21 1.34 9.28
C VAL A 239 2.58 0.02 9.70
N GLN A 240 3.07 -0.61 10.77
CA GLN A 240 2.54 -1.90 11.24
C GLN A 240 1.25 -1.73 12.06
N PHE A 241 1.07 -0.56 12.69
CA PHE A 241 -0.16 -0.19 13.39
C PHE A 241 -1.20 0.41 12.44
N HIS A 242 -2.40 0.66 12.96
CA HIS A 242 -3.55 1.17 12.24
C HIS A 242 -3.86 2.64 12.61
N PRO A 243 -3.28 3.63 11.92
CA PRO A 243 -3.54 5.05 12.20
C PRO A 243 -4.99 5.48 11.91
N GLU A 244 -5.73 4.71 11.10
CA GLU A 244 -7.12 4.99 10.74
C GLU A 244 -8.11 4.65 11.88
N LYS A 245 -7.78 3.67 12.72
CA LYS A 245 -8.72 3.12 13.71
C LYS A 245 -9.08 4.11 14.83
N PRO A 246 -8.13 4.84 15.44
CA PRO A 246 -8.44 5.81 16.50
C PRO A 246 -9.53 6.83 16.13
N LEU A 247 -9.61 7.20 14.86
CA LEU A 247 -10.56 8.21 14.37
C LEU A 247 -11.91 7.61 13.99
N TYR A 248 -11.94 6.37 13.47
CA TYR A 248 -13.09 5.89 12.69
C TYR A 248 -13.64 4.51 13.09
N GLU A 249 -12.98 3.76 13.96
CA GLU A 249 -13.40 2.40 14.35
C GLU A 249 -13.69 2.28 15.85
N PHE A 250 -14.94 1.96 16.20
CA PHE A 250 -15.43 1.91 17.60
C PHE A 250 -15.82 0.49 18.04
N THR A 251 -15.23 -0.53 17.42
CA THR A 251 -15.62 -1.94 17.57
C THR A 251 -14.95 -2.64 18.76
N LYS A 252 -13.91 -2.04 19.34
CA LYS A 252 -13.11 -2.65 20.42
C LYS A 252 -12.69 -1.59 21.45
N THR A 253 -12.74 -1.97 22.72
CA THR A 253 -12.31 -1.11 23.84
C THR A 253 -10.81 -0.85 23.87
N SER A 254 -10.02 -1.66 23.17
CA SER A 254 -8.56 -1.49 23.06
C SER A 254 -8.14 -0.43 22.04
N ILE A 255 -9.06 0.05 21.18
CA ILE A 255 -8.74 1.12 20.23
C ILE A 255 -8.65 2.44 21.01
N PRO A 256 -7.51 3.16 20.96
CA PRO A 256 -7.38 4.41 21.68
C PRO A 256 -8.13 5.52 20.94
N HIS A 257 -9.03 6.21 21.65
CA HIS A 257 -9.82 7.33 21.12
C HIS A 257 -9.47 8.67 21.79
N THR A 258 -8.27 8.77 22.38
CA THR A 258 -7.81 10.02 22.98
C THR A 258 -7.53 11.07 21.90
N ALA A 259 -7.54 12.36 22.27
CA ALA A 259 -7.17 13.43 21.35
C ALA A 259 -5.76 13.22 20.77
N ALA A 260 -4.84 12.66 21.57
CA ALA A 260 -3.51 12.26 21.16
C ALA A 260 -3.51 11.17 20.07
N ALA A 261 -4.33 10.13 20.22
CA ALA A 261 -4.43 9.06 19.23
C ALA A 261 -5.03 9.57 17.92
N VAL A 262 -6.01 10.50 18.00
CA VAL A 262 -6.57 11.19 16.83
C VAL A 262 -5.51 12.06 16.14
N LEU A 263 -4.75 12.86 16.90
CA LEU A 263 -3.68 13.70 16.38
C LEU A 263 -2.59 12.86 15.70
N SER A 264 -2.19 11.75 16.32
CA SER A 264 -1.22 10.81 15.78
C SER A 264 -1.70 10.21 14.46
N GLY A 265 -2.93 9.67 14.42
CA GLY A 265 -3.49 9.11 13.20
C GLY A 265 -3.59 10.14 12.07
N GLN A 266 -4.06 11.35 12.39
CA GLN A 266 -4.20 12.44 11.41
C GLN A 266 -2.85 12.87 10.82
N PHE A 267 -1.77 12.91 11.63
CA PHE A 267 -0.43 13.25 11.14
C PHE A 267 0.01 12.35 9.97
N PHE A 268 -0.17 11.03 10.11
CA PHE A 268 0.20 10.09 9.05
C PHE A 268 -0.66 10.29 7.78
N ALA A 269 -1.96 10.61 7.94
CA ALA A 269 -2.85 10.89 6.81
C ALA A 269 -2.41 12.16 6.07
N ASP A 270 -2.15 13.23 6.82
CA ASP A 270 -1.72 14.53 6.29
C ASP A 270 -0.39 14.41 5.54
N PHE A 271 0.55 13.63 6.08
CA PHE A 271 1.80 13.32 5.42
C PHE A 271 1.55 12.62 4.08
N PHE A 272 0.82 11.50 4.08
CA PHE A 272 0.64 10.71 2.86
C PHE A 272 -0.14 11.47 1.77
N VAL A 273 -1.18 12.23 2.15
CA VAL A 273 -1.88 13.08 1.19
C VAL A 273 -0.97 14.20 0.67
N SER A 274 -0.06 14.72 1.50
CA SER A 274 0.95 15.69 1.04
C SER A 274 1.96 15.10 0.06
N GLU A 275 2.32 13.82 0.20
CA GLU A 275 3.09 13.09 -0.81
C GLU A 275 2.30 12.97 -2.11
N ALA A 276 1.03 12.60 -2.05
CA ALA A 276 0.18 12.48 -3.25
C ALA A 276 0.04 13.81 -4.01
N ARG A 277 0.04 14.96 -3.32
CA ARG A 277 0.02 16.29 -3.96
C ARG A 277 1.24 16.59 -4.83
N LYS A 278 2.35 15.85 -4.67
CA LYS A 278 3.56 15.97 -5.50
C LYS A 278 3.41 15.27 -6.86
N SER A 279 2.40 14.41 -7.01
CA SER A 279 2.09 13.73 -8.27
C SER A 279 1.24 14.62 -9.18
N ASN A 280 1.66 14.78 -10.44
CA ASN A 280 0.93 15.55 -11.45
C ASN A 280 -0.08 14.71 -12.26
N GLN A 281 -0.33 13.46 -11.86
CA GLN A 281 -1.28 12.60 -12.54
C GLN A 281 -2.72 13.09 -12.38
N SER A 282 -3.55 12.85 -13.39
CA SER A 282 -4.96 13.21 -13.35
C SER A 282 -5.79 12.43 -14.38
N PHE A 283 -7.08 12.33 -14.14
CA PHE A 283 -8.02 11.88 -15.15
C PHE A 283 -8.19 12.96 -16.23
N SER A 284 -8.05 12.58 -17.49
CA SER A 284 -8.32 13.46 -18.63
C SER A 284 -9.83 13.63 -18.88
N ASN A 285 -10.65 12.66 -18.46
CA ASN A 285 -12.10 12.67 -18.60
C ASN A 285 -12.80 12.83 -17.24
N ALA A 286 -13.48 13.95 -17.04
CA ALA A 286 -14.18 14.24 -15.79
C ALA A 286 -15.37 13.28 -15.51
N THR A 287 -16.03 12.77 -16.54
CA THR A 287 -17.13 11.79 -16.38
C THR A 287 -16.60 10.42 -15.96
N GLU A 288 -15.47 10.00 -16.53
CA GLU A 288 -14.78 8.79 -16.10
C GLU A 288 -14.37 8.92 -14.62
N GLN A 289 -13.66 10.00 -14.28
CA GLN A 289 -13.29 10.30 -12.90
C GLN A 289 -14.49 10.20 -11.95
N ALA A 290 -15.60 10.89 -12.28
CA ALA A 290 -16.79 10.91 -11.45
C ALA A 290 -17.39 9.51 -11.22
N ARG A 291 -17.32 8.62 -12.22
CA ARG A 291 -17.83 7.24 -12.13
C ARG A 291 -16.89 6.29 -11.39
N THR A 292 -15.59 6.57 -11.36
CA THR A 292 -14.58 5.74 -10.71
C THR A 292 -14.45 6.02 -9.21
N LEU A 293 -14.87 7.20 -8.75
CA LEU A 293 -14.75 7.59 -7.33
C LEU A 293 -15.60 6.72 -6.39
N ILE A 294 -15.14 6.61 -5.13
CA ILE A 294 -15.81 5.87 -4.07
C ILE A 294 -17.24 6.37 -3.78
N TYR A 295 -17.57 7.60 -4.17
CA TYR A 295 -18.90 8.21 -4.00
C TYR A 295 -20.05 7.48 -4.70
N ASN A 296 -19.73 6.61 -5.66
CA ASN A 296 -20.73 5.78 -6.34
C ASN A 296 -21.15 4.54 -5.53
N TYR A 297 -20.48 4.27 -4.40
CA TYR A 297 -20.68 3.09 -3.58
C TYR A 297 -21.21 3.47 -2.20
N LYS A 298 -22.01 2.58 -1.61
CA LYS A 298 -22.55 2.75 -0.26
C LYS A 298 -21.92 1.71 0.67
N PRO A 299 -21.38 2.12 1.83
CA PRO A 299 -20.86 1.15 2.79
C PRO A 299 -22.00 0.53 3.60
N GLU A 300 -21.81 -0.73 3.99
CA GLU A 300 -22.72 -1.48 4.86
C GLU A 300 -22.29 -1.35 6.32
N TYR A 301 -23.25 -1.34 7.25
CA TYR A 301 -22.97 -1.32 8.70
C TYR A 301 -22.64 -2.73 9.19
N THR A 302 -21.37 -3.10 9.16
CA THR A 302 -20.91 -4.48 9.37
C THR A 302 -20.63 -4.84 10.81
N SER A 303 -20.39 -3.88 11.71
CA SER A 303 -20.09 -4.21 13.12
C SER A 303 -21.29 -4.78 13.87
N ILE A 304 -22.52 -4.52 13.42
CA ILE A 304 -23.73 -5.16 14.00
C ILE A 304 -23.72 -6.69 13.83
N LEU A 305 -22.97 -7.18 12.83
CA LEU A 305 -22.79 -8.60 12.57
C LEU A 305 -21.57 -9.18 13.31
N GLY A 306 -20.82 -8.35 14.06
CA GLY A 306 -19.59 -8.75 14.74
C GLY A 306 -18.29 -8.53 13.95
N SER A 307 -18.34 -7.76 12.85
CA SER A 307 -17.11 -7.35 12.13
C SER A 307 -16.22 -6.49 13.03
N SER A 308 -14.90 -6.55 12.81
CA SER A 308 -13.92 -5.63 13.42
C SER A 308 -13.99 -4.22 12.84
N TYR A 309 -14.79 -4.00 11.78
CA TYR A 309 -15.02 -2.71 11.15
C TYR A 309 -16.46 -2.25 11.34
N ILE A 310 -16.65 -0.98 11.70
CA ILE A 310 -17.95 -0.30 11.80
C ILE A 310 -18.66 -0.39 10.45
N GLN A 311 -17.96 -0.02 9.37
CA GLN A 311 -18.50 0.01 8.03
C GLN A 311 -17.52 -0.58 7.02
N GLN A 312 -18.05 -1.30 6.03
CA GLN A 312 -17.28 -1.83 4.90
C GLN A 312 -18.00 -1.52 3.59
N TYR A 313 -17.27 -1.04 2.59
CA TYR A 313 -17.72 -1.06 1.21
C TYR A 313 -17.56 -2.48 0.68
N LEU A 314 -18.65 -3.07 0.17
CA LEU A 314 -18.67 -4.45 -0.31
C LEU A 314 -18.94 -4.48 -1.82
N PHE A 315 -18.09 -5.16 -2.58
CA PHE A 315 -18.13 -5.16 -4.04
C PHE A 315 -18.40 -6.55 -4.61
N THR A 316 -19.10 -6.58 -5.74
CA THR A 316 -19.37 -7.78 -6.55
C THR A 316 -18.37 -7.90 -7.70
N ASN A 317 -18.25 -9.09 -8.29
CA ASN A 317 -17.46 -9.27 -9.52
C ASN A 317 -17.97 -8.41 -10.68
N VAL A 318 -19.28 -8.16 -10.76
CA VAL A 318 -19.89 -7.30 -11.78
C VAL A 318 -19.42 -5.85 -11.63
N GLU A 319 -19.44 -5.30 -10.40
CA GLU A 319 -18.96 -3.93 -10.12
C GLU A 319 -17.46 -3.80 -10.38
N MET A 320 -16.69 -4.86 -10.13
CA MET A 320 -15.27 -4.94 -10.43
C MET A 320 -15.00 -5.31 -11.88
N GLU A 321 -16.02 -5.50 -12.73
CA GLU A 321 -15.95 -5.98 -14.12
C GLU A 321 -14.99 -7.18 -14.31
N ILE A 322 -15.01 -8.12 -13.37
CA ILE A 322 -14.34 -9.41 -13.48
C ILE A 322 -15.27 -10.36 -14.23
N PRO A 323 -14.84 -11.00 -15.34
CA PRO A 323 -15.68 -11.92 -16.08
C PRO A 323 -16.14 -13.08 -15.18
N GLU A 324 -17.43 -13.39 -15.21
CA GLU A 324 -17.91 -14.66 -14.67
C GLU A 324 -17.37 -15.78 -15.58
N ILE A 325 -16.55 -16.67 -15.03
CA ILE A 325 -16.24 -17.94 -15.69
C ILE A 325 -17.53 -18.75 -15.58
N PRO A 326 -18.19 -19.12 -16.68
CA PRO A 326 -19.42 -19.90 -16.60
C PRO A 326 -19.13 -21.21 -15.86
N GLU A 327 -19.93 -21.52 -14.84
CA GLU A 327 -19.98 -22.86 -14.28
C GLU A 327 -20.25 -23.81 -15.45
N ILE A 328 -19.28 -24.68 -15.76
CA ILE A 328 -19.52 -25.80 -16.66
C ILE A 328 -20.56 -26.64 -15.94
N PRO A 329 -21.79 -26.81 -16.50
CA PRO A 329 -22.79 -27.65 -15.87
C PRO A 329 -22.17 -29.03 -15.71
N ASP A 330 -22.18 -29.55 -14.49
CA ASP A 330 -21.87 -30.94 -14.23
C ASP A 330 -22.91 -31.75 -15.03
N GLU A 331 -22.52 -32.23 -16.22
CA GLU A 331 -23.38 -33.08 -17.02
C GLU A 331 -23.57 -34.35 -16.20
N GLY A 332 -24.72 -34.42 -15.52
CA GLY A 332 -25.11 -35.48 -14.61
C GLY A 332 -24.94 -36.86 -15.23
N GLY A 333 -23.76 -37.43 -15.02
CA GLY A 333 -23.49 -38.84 -15.18
C GLY A 333 -23.87 -39.52 -13.87
N ASN A 334 -25.03 -40.17 -13.86
CA ASN A 334 -25.39 -41.16 -12.83
C ASN A 334 -24.20 -42.09 -12.58
N ASN A 335 -23.63 -42.06 -11.39
CA ASN A 335 -22.89 -43.20 -10.84
C ASN A 335 -22.98 -43.18 -9.31
N ASP A 336 -23.85 -44.05 -8.80
CA ASP A 336 -23.79 -44.56 -7.44
C ASP A 336 -22.43 -45.19 -7.20
N GLY A 337 -21.73 -44.77 -6.13
CA GLY A 337 -20.65 -45.57 -5.54
C GLY A 337 -19.39 -44.81 -5.12
N GLY A 338 -19.32 -44.45 -3.84
CA GLY A 338 -18.15 -44.69 -2.97
C GLY A 338 -16.75 -44.14 -3.32
N SER A 339 -16.25 -43.32 -2.39
CA SER A 339 -14.84 -43.20 -1.96
C SER A 339 -13.86 -42.36 -2.79
N SER A 340 -13.35 -41.32 -2.11
CA SER A 340 -11.96 -40.80 -2.10
C SER A 340 -11.19 -40.71 -3.41
N GLY A 341 -10.82 -39.49 -3.82
CA GLY A 341 -9.80 -39.30 -4.85
C GLY A 341 -9.33 -37.85 -4.92
N GLY A 342 -8.05 -37.62 -4.60
CA GLY A 342 -7.41 -36.32 -4.61
C GLY A 342 -7.29 -35.70 -6.00
N TYR A 343 -7.16 -34.38 -6.02
CA TYR A 343 -6.84 -33.59 -7.20
C TYR A 343 -5.55 -34.08 -7.85
N ILE A 344 -5.63 -34.42 -9.14
CA ILE A 344 -4.50 -34.75 -10.00
C ILE A 344 -4.10 -33.46 -10.75
N PRO A 345 -2.82 -33.02 -10.68
CA PRO A 345 -2.36 -31.90 -11.48
C PRO A 345 -2.23 -32.30 -12.95
N ILE A 346 -2.61 -31.38 -13.84
CA ILE A 346 -2.49 -31.53 -15.30
C ILE A 346 -1.01 -31.52 -15.68
N ILE A 347 -0.52 -32.66 -16.18
CA ILE A 347 0.81 -32.81 -16.81
C ILE A 347 0.67 -32.37 -18.27
N ILE A 348 1.42 -31.34 -18.68
CA ILE A 348 1.66 -31.03 -20.09
C ILE A 348 2.82 -31.94 -20.56
N PRO A 349 2.67 -32.75 -21.62
CA PRO A 349 3.73 -33.65 -22.05
C PRO A 349 4.81 -32.87 -22.81
N GLY A 350 6.04 -32.92 -22.28
CA GLY A 350 7.25 -32.55 -22.99
C GLY A 350 7.63 -33.63 -24.01
N GLY A 351 8.02 -33.20 -25.21
CA GLY A 351 8.68 -34.05 -26.20
C GLY A 351 10.20 -33.95 -26.05
N ASP A 352 10.83 -35.10 -25.87
CA ASP A 352 12.28 -35.29 -25.78
C ASP A 352 13.01 -34.92 -27.08
N GLY A 353 14.20 -34.33 -26.91
CA GLY A 353 15.15 -34.06 -27.99
C GLY A 353 16.53 -33.72 -27.42
N SER A 354 17.21 -34.75 -26.90
CA SER A 354 18.57 -34.65 -26.36
C SER A 354 19.59 -34.29 -27.45
N ALA A 355 20.44 -33.29 -27.20
CA ALA A 355 21.80 -33.25 -27.74
C ALA A 355 22.73 -32.49 -26.77
N THR A 356 23.95 -33.01 -26.65
CA THR A 356 24.91 -32.89 -25.54
C THR A 356 25.96 -31.78 -25.70
N MET A 357 26.28 -31.10 -24.58
CA MET A 357 27.61 -30.61 -24.11
C MET A 357 28.39 -29.54 -24.92
N PRO A 358 29.41 -28.83 -24.35
CA PRO A 358 29.65 -28.37 -22.97
C PRO A 358 30.13 -26.89 -22.87
N PHE A 359 30.21 -26.39 -21.62
CA PHE A 359 31.12 -25.37 -21.05
C PHE A 359 31.90 -24.40 -21.95
N LEU A 360 31.84 -23.09 -21.64
CA LEU A 360 33.04 -22.32 -21.26
C LEU A 360 32.68 -20.98 -20.59
N SER A 361 33.40 -20.69 -19.52
CA SER A 361 33.52 -19.40 -18.83
C SER A 361 34.42 -18.43 -19.63
N GLY A 362 34.24 -17.12 -19.43
CA GLY A 362 35.16 -16.08 -19.90
C GLY A 362 34.49 -14.70 -19.90
N LEU A 363 34.60 -13.92 -18.83
CA LEU A 363 35.59 -12.84 -18.60
C LEU A 363 35.52 -11.66 -19.60
N LEU A 364 35.17 -10.51 -19.03
CA LEU A 364 35.76 -9.17 -19.21
C LEU A 364 36.42 -8.84 -20.57
N LEU A 365 35.91 -7.82 -21.26
CA LEU A 365 36.77 -6.99 -22.11
C LEU A 365 36.39 -5.50 -22.01
N THR A 366 37.32 -4.77 -21.42
CA THR A 366 37.51 -3.32 -21.42
C THR A 366 37.68 -2.80 -22.84
N LEU A 367 36.97 -1.72 -23.19
CA LEU A 367 37.27 -0.92 -24.39
C LEU A 367 38.44 0.03 -24.12
N VAL A 368 39.55 -0.18 -24.83
CA VAL A 368 40.58 0.84 -25.06
C VAL A 368 40.48 1.25 -26.53
N LEU A 369 40.17 2.52 -26.76
CA LEU A 369 40.21 3.20 -28.05
C LEU A 369 41.65 3.61 -28.35
N LEU A 370 42.23 3.12 -29.46
CA LEU A 370 43.39 3.72 -30.13
C LEU A 370 43.51 3.17 -31.58
N SER A 371 43.33 4.05 -32.57
CA SER A 371 44.05 4.14 -33.85
C SER A 371 43.47 5.35 -34.60
N ILE A 372 44.18 6.46 -34.76
CA ILE A 372 45.23 6.72 -35.75
C ILE A 372 44.74 6.44 -37.18
N ASN A 373 44.30 7.51 -37.84
CA ASN A 373 45.01 8.06 -38.99
C ASN A 373 45.06 9.58 -38.87
#